data_AF-A0A4P7F3A2-F1
#
_entry.id   AF-A0A4P7F3A2-F1
#
_cell.length_a   1.000
_cell.length_b   1.000
_cell.length_c   1.000
_cell.angle_alpha   90.00
_cell.angle_beta   90.00
_cell.angle_gamma   90.00
#
_symmetry.space_group_name_H-M   'P 1'
#
loop_
_entity.id
_entity.type
_entity.pdbx_description
1 polymer ?
#
loop_
_entity_poly.entity_id
_entity_poly.type
_entity_poly.pdbx_seq_one_letter_code
_entity_poly.pdbx_strand_id
1 'polypeptide(L)' 'MAYGLCFLTESGTGKSIAINPQLVRLIIQIDENKVAIVFDNDLRVTIDGTVASISGSLRKAMW' A
#
# COMPACT_ATOMS: atom_id res chain seq x y z
N MET A 1 20.33 -5.92 0.62
CA MET A 1 19.04 -6.63 0.63
C MET A 1 18.15 -5.93 -0.38
N ALA A 2 17.80 -6.59 -1.48
CA ALA A 2 16.84 -6.03 -2.43
C ALA A 2 15.47 -6.08 -1.75
N TYR A 3 14.93 -4.91 -1.39
CA TYR A 3 13.61 -4.81 -0.79
C TYR A 3 12.57 -5.27 -1.81
N GLY A 4 11.74 -6.25 -1.45
CA GLY A 4 10.60 -6.61 -2.28
C GLY A 4 9.66 -5.40 -2.33
N LEU A 5 9.63 -4.72 -3.47
CA LEU A 5 8.66 -3.65 -3.71
C LEU A 5 7.30 -4.29 -3.96
N CYS A 6 6.27 -3.76 -3.30
CA CYS A 6 4.89 -4.16 -3.50
C CYS A 6 4.26 -3.24 -4.55
N PHE A 7 3.87 -3.80 -5.70
CA PHE A 7 3.23 -3.03 -6.76
C PHE A 7 1.72 -3.01 -6.55
N LEU A 8 1.17 -1.82 -6.34
CA LEU A 8 -0.25 -1.60 -6.06
C LEU A 8 -0.81 -0.51 -6.96
N THR A 9 -2.12 -0.51 -7.21
CA THR A 9 -2.75 0.48 -8.10
C THR A 9 -3.30 1.65 -7.30
N GLU A 10 -2.86 2.86 -7.61
CA GLU A 10 -3.36 4.08 -6.98
C GLU A 10 -4.76 4.45 -7.49
N SER A 11 -5.69 4.70 -6.57
CA SER A 11 -7.10 5.02 -6.86
C SER A 11 -7.31 6.34 -7.60
N GLY A 12 -6.41 7.31 -7.39
CA GLY A 12 -6.52 8.64 -8.00
C GLY A 12 -6.05 8.71 -9.45
N THR A 13 -5.04 7.92 -9.83
CA THR A 13 -4.39 8.02 -11.15
C THR A 13 -4.50 6.74 -11.98
N GLY A 14 -4.93 5.62 -11.38
CA GLY A 14 -4.94 4.30 -12.01
C GLY A 14 -3.54 3.74 -12.29
N LYS A 15 -2.48 4.40 -11.83
CA LYS A 15 -1.10 3.98 -12.06
C LYS A 15 -0.68 2.92 -11.05
N SER A 16 0.16 1.99 -11.50
CA SER A 16 0.85 1.08 -10.60
C SER A 16 1.99 1.83 -9.91
N ILE A 17 2.00 1.81 -8.58
CA ILE A 17 3.01 2.41 -7.74
C ILE A 17 3.79 1.31 -7.01
N ALA A 18 5.09 1.52 -6.86
CA ALA A 18 5.95 0.66 -6.07
C ALA A 18 5.96 1.14 -4.61
N ILE A 19 5.50 0.29 -3.70
CA ILE A 19 5.43 0.55 -2.27
C ILE A 19 6.52 -0.26 -1.59
N ASN A 20 7.37 0.41 -0.82
CA ASN A 20 8.28 -0.28 0.09
C ASN A 20 7.53 -0.60 1.40
N PRO A 21 7.29 -1.88 1.74
CA PRO A 21 6.55 -2.25 2.95
C PRO A 21 7.19 -1.74 4.24
N GLN A 22 8.51 -1.53 4.27
CA GLN A 22 9.21 -1.06 5.47
C GLN A 22 8.96 0.42 5.79
N LEU A 23 8.52 1.21 4.80
CA LEU A 23 8.18 2.62 4.99
C LEU A 23 6.71 2.80 5.38
N VAL A 24 5.92 1.73 5.33
CA VAL A 24 4.50 1.77 5.69
C VAL A 24 4.37 1.78 7.20
N ARG A 25 3.77 2.83 7.75
CA ARG A 25 3.44 2.91 9.18
C ARG A 25 2.14 2.21 9.52
N LEU A 26 1.11 2.49 8.74
CA LEU A 26 -0.24 1.98 8.98
C LEU A 26 -1.09 2.03 7.71
N ILE A 27 -2.14 1.23 7.73
CA ILE A 27 -3.08 1.04 6.64
C ILE A 27 -4.46 1.39 7.19
N ILE A 28 -5.16 2.33 6.56
CA ILE A 28 -6.48 2.81 6.98
C ILE A 28 -7.50 2.48 5.91
N GLN A 29 -8.61 1.88 6.31
CA GLN A 29 -9.76 1.71 5.41
C GLN A 29 -10.47 3.05 5.22
N ILE A 30 -10.60 3.52 3.99
CA ILE A 30 -11.40 4.70 3.65
C ILE A 30 -12.81 4.28 3.23
N ASP A 31 -12.91 3.19 2.46
CA ASP A 31 -14.16 2.65 1.91
C ASP A 31 -14.05 1.11 1.82
N GLU A 32 -15.11 0.41 1.42
CA GLU A 32 -15.10 -1.05 1.20
C GLU A 32 -14.05 -1.47 0.17
N ASN A 33 -13.78 -0.62 -0.83
CA ASN A 33 -12.83 -0.89 -1.91
C ASN A 33 -11.66 0.12 -1.97
N LYS A 34 -11.45 0.93 -0.93
CA LYS A 34 -10.37 1.93 -0.91
C LYS A 34 -9.64 1.95 0.41
N VAL A 35 -8.32 2.04 0.31
CA VAL A 35 -7.40 1.98 1.45
C VAL A 35 -6.37 3.09 1.35
N ALA A 36 -6.15 3.82 2.43
CA ALA A 36 -5.01 4.72 2.57
C ALA A 36 -3.82 3.95 3.16
N ILE A 37 -2.69 4.01 2.48
CA ILE A 37 -1.40 3.60 3.02
C ILE A 37 -0.68 4.86 3.49
N VAL A 38 -0.31 4.88 4.77
CA VAL A 38 0.39 6.01 5.39
C VAL A 38 1.85 5.62 5.61
N PHE A 39 2.75 6.48 5.14
CA PHE A 39 4.19 6.32 5.22
C PHE A 39 4.79 7.14 6.38
N ASP A 40 6.07 6.89 6.70
CA ASP A 40 6.86 7.84 7.47
C ASP A 40 6.87 9.22 6.80
N ASN A 41 6.71 10.30 7.57
CA ASN A 41 6.52 11.70 7.16
C ASN A 41 5.10 12.10 6.69
N ASP A 42 4.06 11.41 7.15
CA ASP A 42 2.64 11.75 6.88
C ASP A 42 2.24 11.75 5.40
N LEU A 43 3.09 11.22 4.52
CA LEU A 43 2.72 10.94 3.14
C LEU A 43 1.69 9.82 3.13
N ARG A 44 0.62 10.02 2.37
CA ARG A 44 -0.45 9.03 2.21
C ARG A 44 -0.74 8.80 0.75
N VAL A 45 -0.99 7.55 0.40
CA VAL A 45 -1.46 7.17 -0.94
C VAL A 45 -2.72 6.35 -0.82
N THR A 46 -3.70 6.65 -1.68
CA THR A 46 -4.97 5.91 -1.72
C THR A 46 -4.90 4.82 -2.78
N ILE A 47 -5.13 3.59 -2.37
CA ILE A 47 -5.03 2.38 -3.17
C ILE A 47 -6.42 1.77 -3.32
N ASP A 48 -6.72 1.29 -4.52
CA ASP A 48 -7.92 0.48 -4.74
C ASP A 48 -7.71 -0.94 -4.24
N GLY A 49 -8.64 -1.40 -3.41
CA GLY A 49 -8.64 -2.75 -2.84
C GLY A 49 -9.16 -2.77 -1.40
N THR A 50 -9.11 -3.96 -0.80
CA THR A 50 -9.50 -4.16 0.60
C THR A 50 -8.26 -4.20 1.50
N VAL A 51 -8.41 -3.82 2.76
CA VAL A 51 -7.30 -3.87 3.75
C VAL A 51 -6.66 -5.27 3.80
N ALA A 52 -7.47 -6.33 3.73
CA ALA A 52 -6.98 -7.70 3.74
C ALA A 52 -6.08 -8.02 2.54
N SER A 53 -6.49 -7.62 1.33
CA SER A 53 -5.72 -7.84 0.10
C SER A 53 -4.40 -7.06 0.12
N ILE A 54 -4.45 -5.79 0.50
CA ILE A 54 -3.27 -4.91 0.57
C ILE A 54 -2.28 -5.41 1.63
N SER A 55 -2.78 -5.78 2.82
CA SER A 55 -1.94 -6.32 3.90
C SER A 55 -1.26 -7.63 3.50
N GLY A 56 -1.97 -8.51 2.79
CA GLY A 56 -1.41 -9.74 2.25
C GLY A 56 -0.29 -9.50 1.24
N SER A 57 -0.49 -8.54 0.33
CA SER A 57 0.50 -8.15 -0.67
C SER A 57 1.76 -7.53 -0.06
N LEU A 58 1.60 -6.67 0.95
CA LEU A 58 2.72 -6.08 1.67
C LEU A 58 3.52 -7.15 2.44
N ARG A 59 2.84 -8.09 3.09
CA ARG A 59 3.49 -9.19 3.81
C ARG A 59 4.31 -10.09 2.88
N LYS A 60 3.80 -10.40 1.69
CA LYS A 60 4.53 -11.19 0.68
C LYS A 60 5.79 -10.47 0.19
N ALA A 61 5.72 -9.14 0.05
CA ALA A 61 6.84 -8.34 -0.41
C ALA A 61 7.97 -8.19 0.63
N MET A 62 7.74 -8.60 1.88
CA MET A 62 8.75 -8.60 2.94
C MET A 62 9.54 -9.91 3.06
N TRP A 63 9.16 -10.96 2.33
CA TRP A 63 9.81 -12.28 2.36
C TRP A 63 10.80 -12.47 1.22
#